data_AF-A0A7T0BTL6-F1
#
_entry.id   AF-A0A7T0BTL6-F1
#
_cell.length_a   1.000
_cell.length_b   1.000
_cell.length_c   1.000
_cell.angle_alpha   90.00
_cell.angle_beta   90.00
_cell.angle_gamma   90.00
#
_symmetry.space_group_name_H-M   'P 1'
#
loop_
_entity.id
_entity.type
_entity.pdbx_description
1 polymer ?
#
loop_
_entity_poly.entity_id
_entity_poly.type
_entity_poly.pdbx_seq_one_letter_code
_entity_poly.pdbx_strand_id
1 'polypeptide(L)'
;MGAVPKRRSRKTKLQKTVDDKEKAMVVAQKNAALPIEEGGLGLPPNNTNRDRAKAMGFDLDTPLYHGTTALEDFEYFDPAKFGKTTRSEVAKLGVSSSTDAHIANAFAVKDPAIFPHAKRPVSGQRVVPMLHRSENLGDLTLPTDIDDLRLAASLMDSFEGGTDLARLHNYKMAGKPGTVYRREAKAINFIFRIFYFSLSFSKRHLQRLLAMTRTMFQNILLMERSS
;
A
#
# COMPACT_ATOMS: atom_id res chain seq x y z
N MET A 1 33.22 19.30 -36.90
CA MET A 1 33.45 19.19 -35.44
C MET A 1 32.11 19.32 -34.72
N GLY A 2 31.49 18.20 -34.34
CA GLY A 2 30.21 18.20 -33.61
C GLY A 2 30.45 18.13 -32.11
N ALA A 3 29.96 19.11 -31.36
CA ALA A 3 30.12 19.17 -29.91
C ALA A 3 29.30 18.08 -29.22
N VAL A 4 29.98 17.21 -28.46
CA VAL A 4 29.35 16.22 -27.57
C VAL A 4 28.66 16.95 -26.40
N PRO A 5 27.35 16.73 -26.14
CA PRO A 5 26.66 17.41 -25.05
C PRO A 5 27.23 16.99 -23.68
N LYS A 6 27.68 17.96 -22.88
CA LYS A 6 28.22 17.73 -21.53
C LYS A 6 27.16 17.11 -20.60
N ARG A 7 27.49 15.95 -20.01
CA ARG A 7 26.80 15.21 -18.92
C ARG A 7 26.66 15.99 -17.58
N ARG A 8 26.42 17.31 -17.60
CA ARG A 8 26.46 18.16 -16.39
C ARG A 8 25.13 18.28 -15.63
N SER A 9 23.98 17.87 -16.18
CA SER A 9 22.66 18.16 -15.58
C SER A 9 22.08 17.08 -14.65
N ARG A 10 22.48 15.80 -14.78
CA ARG A 10 21.95 14.70 -13.92
C ARG A 10 22.58 14.68 -12.53
N LYS A 11 23.87 15.01 -12.41
CA LYS A 11 24.62 14.94 -11.14
C LYS A 11 24.11 15.98 -10.12
N THR A 12 23.76 17.18 -10.58
CA THR A 12 23.21 18.26 -9.75
C THR A 12 21.77 18.00 -9.30
N LYS A 13 20.93 17.38 -10.14
CA LYS A 13 19.56 17.00 -9.77
C LYS A 13 19.54 15.88 -8.72
N LEU A 14 20.40 14.87 -8.88
CA LEU A 14 20.52 13.77 -7.94
C LEU A 14 21.05 14.24 -6.57
N GLN A 15 22.08 15.08 -6.56
CA GLN A 15 22.61 15.65 -5.32
C GLN A 15 21.54 16.43 -4.56
N LYS A 16 20.80 17.30 -5.24
CA LYS A 16 19.69 18.05 -4.63
C LYS A 16 18.63 17.13 -4.00
N THR A 17 18.28 16.02 -4.66
CA THR A 17 17.31 15.07 -4.11
C THR A 17 17.82 14.31 -2.88
N VAL A 18 19.14 14.09 -2.77
CA VAL A 18 19.75 13.48 -1.58
C VAL A 18 19.71 14.48 -0.43
N ASP A 19 20.14 15.72 -0.67
CA ASP A 19 20.15 16.78 0.34
C ASP A 19 18.73 17.06 0.89
N ASP A 20 17.72 17.03 0.03
CA ASP A 20 16.31 17.21 0.43
C ASP A 20 15.82 16.05 1.32
N LYS A 21 16.27 14.81 1.06
CA LYS A 21 15.93 13.63 1.88
C LYS A 21 16.61 13.66 3.24
N GLU A 22 17.89 14.03 3.29
CA GLU A 22 18.62 14.16 4.55
C GLU A 22 17.99 15.22 5.45
N LYS A 23 17.62 16.38 4.89
CA LYS A 23 16.88 17.42 5.62
C LYS A 23 15.53 16.91 6.14
N ALA A 24 14.77 16.19 5.32
CA ALA A 24 13.50 15.61 5.73
C ALA A 24 13.67 14.60 6.88
N MET A 25 14.73 13.79 6.85
CA MET A 25 15.04 12.84 7.93
C MET A 25 15.34 13.56 9.25
N VAL A 26 16.15 14.64 9.22
CA VAL A 26 16.46 15.43 10.41
C VAL A 26 15.21 16.06 11.01
N VAL A 27 14.32 16.60 10.17
CA VAL A 27 13.04 17.17 10.63
C VAL A 27 12.15 16.09 11.25
N ALA A 28 12.00 14.94 10.60
CA ALA A 28 11.20 13.83 11.12
C ALA A 28 11.74 13.32 12.48
N GLN A 29 13.07 13.24 12.63
CA GLN A 29 13.71 12.85 13.89
C GLN A 29 13.43 13.85 15.01
N LYS A 30 13.55 15.16 14.74
CA LYS A 30 13.24 16.22 15.72
C LYS A 30 11.77 16.22 16.13
N ASN A 31 10.86 16.15 15.15
CA ASN A 31 9.43 16.15 15.41
C ASN A 31 9.00 14.91 16.21
N ALA A 32 9.55 13.74 15.89
CA ALA A 32 9.27 12.52 16.64
C ALA A 32 9.75 12.57 18.10
N ALA A 33 10.75 13.41 18.40
CA ALA A 33 11.26 13.59 19.75
C ALA A 33 10.45 14.56 20.61
N LEU A 34 9.50 15.30 20.01
CA LEU A 34 8.59 16.15 20.78
C LEU A 34 7.68 15.30 21.68
N PRO A 35 7.17 15.86 22.80
CA PRO A 35 6.12 15.23 23.60
C PRO A 35 4.89 14.88 22.75
N ILE A 36 4.15 13.85 23.15
CA ILE A 36 2.92 13.43 22.47
C ILE A 36 1.89 14.57 22.46
N GLU A 37 1.78 15.32 23.56
CA GLU A 37 0.88 16.48 23.67
C GLU A 37 1.22 17.62 22.69
N GLU A 38 2.45 17.66 22.18
CA GLU A 38 2.90 18.61 21.15
C GLU A 38 2.84 18.02 19.72
N GLY A 39 2.25 16.82 19.57
CA GLY A 39 2.14 16.11 18.30
C GLY A 39 3.38 15.30 17.92
N GLY A 40 4.30 15.07 18.86
CA GLY A 40 5.44 14.17 18.66
C GLY A 40 5.15 12.71 18.98
N LEU A 41 6.19 11.87 18.97
CA LEU A 41 6.11 10.45 19.31
C LEU A 41 6.72 10.14 20.70
N GLY A 42 7.20 11.16 21.43
CA GLY A 42 7.86 11.00 22.73
C GLY A 42 9.18 10.22 22.67
N LEU A 43 9.82 10.16 21.51
CA LEU A 43 11.03 9.37 21.30
C LEU A 43 12.31 10.12 21.73
N PRO A 44 13.43 9.44 21.99
CA PRO A 44 14.67 10.12 22.32
C PRO A 44 15.19 10.95 21.12
N PRO A 45 16.00 12.00 21.35
CA PRO A 45 16.51 12.87 20.28
C PRO A 45 17.30 12.15 19.19
N ASN A 46 17.91 11.01 19.49
CA ASN A 46 18.67 10.16 18.56
C ASN A 46 17.84 8.99 17.98
N ASN A 47 16.52 9.13 17.91
CA ASN A 47 15.63 8.09 17.37
C ASN A 47 15.92 7.71 15.92
N THR A 48 15.76 6.42 15.63
CA THR A 48 15.94 5.84 14.29
C THR A 48 14.62 5.80 13.52
N ASN A 49 14.68 5.54 12.20
CA ASN A 49 13.49 5.28 11.38
C ASN A 49 12.67 4.10 11.93
N ARG A 50 13.36 3.08 12.47
CA ARG A 50 12.75 1.89 13.05
C ARG A 50 11.98 2.23 14.33
N ASP A 51 12.56 3.06 15.20
CA ASP A 51 11.91 3.51 16.44
C ASP A 51 10.63 4.29 16.12
N ARG A 52 10.70 5.18 15.13
CA ARG A 52 9.52 5.93 14.67
C ARG A 52 8.44 5.02 14.11
N ALA A 53 8.80 4.06 13.24
CA ALA A 53 7.84 3.11 12.70
C ALA A 53 7.16 2.28 13.80
N LYS A 54 7.94 1.80 14.79
CA LYS A 54 7.41 1.08 15.95
C LYS A 54 6.48 1.96 16.80
N ALA A 55 6.85 3.20 17.08
CA ALA A 55 6.01 4.14 17.84
C ALA A 55 4.71 4.51 17.10
N MET A 56 4.72 4.49 15.76
CA MET A 56 3.52 4.65 14.93
C MET A 56 2.66 3.38 14.81
N GLY A 57 3.04 2.29 15.49
CA GLY A 57 2.30 1.02 15.52
C GLY A 57 2.54 0.10 14.32
N PHE A 58 3.60 0.31 13.53
CA PHE A 58 3.92 -0.62 12.45
C PHE A 58 4.52 -1.92 13.00
N ASP A 59 4.04 -3.03 12.44
CA ASP A 59 4.67 -4.34 12.58
C ASP A 59 5.93 -4.39 11.71
N LEU A 60 7.06 -4.59 12.38
CA LEU A 60 8.39 -4.65 11.77
C LEU A 60 8.93 -6.08 11.66
N ASP A 61 8.27 -7.02 12.33
CA ASP A 61 8.71 -8.41 12.45
C ASP A 61 7.96 -9.30 11.45
N THR A 62 6.78 -8.86 10.99
CA THR A 62 5.96 -9.51 9.96
C THR A 62 5.93 -8.68 8.67
N PRO A 63 6.98 -8.67 7.83
CA PRO A 63 6.92 -7.97 6.56
C PRO A 63 5.87 -8.61 5.65
N LEU A 64 5.08 -7.76 4.97
CA LEU A 64 4.12 -8.18 3.97
C LEU A 64 4.62 -7.84 2.57
N TYR A 65 4.19 -8.63 1.60
CA TYR A 65 4.61 -8.52 0.21
C TYR A 65 3.39 -8.35 -0.68
N HIS A 66 3.40 -7.34 -1.54
CA HIS A 66 2.35 -7.11 -2.54
C HIS A 66 2.86 -7.37 -3.95
N GLY A 67 2.11 -8.16 -4.72
CA GLY A 67 2.40 -8.36 -6.14
C GLY A 67 1.78 -7.27 -7.01
N THR A 68 2.59 -6.59 -7.83
CA THR A 68 2.10 -5.51 -8.71
C THR A 68 2.46 -5.73 -10.18
N THR A 69 1.55 -5.38 -11.09
CA THR A 69 1.84 -5.39 -12.54
C THR A 69 2.51 -4.10 -13.01
N ALA A 70 2.64 -3.09 -12.16
CA ALA A 70 3.26 -1.81 -12.50
C ALA A 70 4.73 -2.03 -12.92
N LEU A 71 5.07 -1.54 -14.11
CA LEU A 71 6.39 -1.72 -14.73
C LEU A 71 7.41 -0.66 -14.28
N GLU A 72 6.94 0.53 -13.90
CA GLU A 72 7.76 1.68 -13.51
C GLU A 72 7.02 2.49 -12.42
N ASP A 73 7.77 3.03 -11.46
CA ASP A 73 7.35 3.94 -10.39
C ASP A 73 6.00 3.62 -9.72
N PHE A 74 6.01 2.61 -8.83
CA PHE A 74 4.89 2.37 -7.91
C PHE A 74 4.87 3.47 -6.83
N GLU A 75 4.04 4.50 -7.03
CA GLU A 75 3.93 5.65 -6.13
C GLU A 75 2.87 5.44 -5.03
N TYR A 76 1.71 4.87 -5.38
CA TYR A 76 0.62 4.62 -4.45
C TYR A 76 -0.37 3.55 -4.96
N PHE A 77 -1.18 3.02 -4.06
CA PHE A 77 -2.32 2.16 -4.39
C PHE A 77 -3.48 3.01 -4.90
N ASP A 78 -3.86 2.80 -6.16
CA ASP A 78 -5.02 3.45 -6.78
C ASP A 78 -6.26 2.55 -6.61
N PRO A 79 -7.25 2.93 -5.76
CA PRO A 79 -8.45 2.12 -5.56
C PRO A 79 -9.23 1.88 -6.86
N ALA A 80 -9.16 2.79 -7.83
CA ALA A 80 -9.80 2.61 -9.12
C ALA A 80 -9.19 1.48 -9.96
N LYS A 81 -8.07 0.89 -9.53
CA LYS A 81 -7.42 -0.26 -10.17
C LYS A 81 -7.66 -1.59 -9.44
N PHE A 82 -8.30 -1.57 -8.27
CA PHE A 82 -8.57 -2.78 -7.51
C PHE A 82 -9.47 -3.74 -8.32
N GLY A 83 -9.18 -5.03 -8.23
CA GLY A 83 -9.85 -6.09 -8.99
C GLY A 83 -9.68 -6.06 -10.53
N LYS A 84 -9.12 -5.02 -11.15
CA LYS A 84 -9.04 -4.93 -12.64
C LYS A 84 -8.22 -6.05 -13.28
N THR A 85 -7.22 -6.57 -12.57
CA THR A 85 -6.36 -7.65 -13.07
C THR A 85 -7.01 -9.03 -12.90
N THR A 86 -7.59 -9.29 -11.74
CA THR A 86 -8.08 -10.64 -11.36
C THR A 86 -9.57 -10.84 -11.63
N ARG A 87 -10.34 -9.75 -11.76
CA ARG A 87 -11.81 -9.72 -11.83
C ARG A 87 -12.52 -10.36 -10.63
N SER A 88 -11.82 -10.57 -9.53
CA SER A 88 -12.39 -11.06 -8.26
C SER A 88 -13.08 -9.93 -7.51
N GLU A 89 -14.27 -10.19 -6.96
CA GLU A 89 -15.03 -9.29 -6.10
C GLU A 89 -14.24 -8.97 -4.84
N VAL A 90 -13.62 -10.00 -4.25
CA VAL A 90 -12.74 -9.86 -3.07
C VAL A 90 -11.62 -8.88 -3.39
N ALA A 91 -11.04 -8.95 -4.60
CA ALA A 91 -9.92 -8.09 -5.01
C ALA A 91 -10.30 -6.62 -5.27
N LYS A 92 -11.61 -6.30 -5.36
CA LYS A 92 -12.10 -4.92 -5.42
C LYS A 92 -12.10 -4.24 -4.06
N LEU A 93 -12.12 -5.01 -2.97
CA LEU A 93 -12.25 -4.49 -1.61
C LEU A 93 -10.99 -3.84 -1.06
N GLY A 94 -9.83 -4.05 -1.70
CA GLY A 94 -8.60 -3.51 -1.19
C GLY A 94 -7.32 -4.12 -1.72
N VAL A 95 -6.25 -3.92 -0.94
CA VAL A 95 -4.91 -4.41 -1.27
C VAL A 95 -4.69 -5.76 -0.65
N SER A 96 -4.21 -6.71 -1.45
CA SER A 96 -3.74 -8.00 -0.96
C SER A 96 -2.25 -8.04 -0.77
N SER A 97 -1.83 -8.77 0.25
CA SER A 97 -0.43 -9.08 0.50
C SER A 97 -0.26 -10.43 1.17
N SER A 98 0.96 -10.94 1.18
CA SER A 98 1.32 -12.21 1.84
C SER A 98 2.63 -12.03 2.60
N THR A 99 2.87 -12.84 3.63
CA THR A 99 4.19 -12.98 4.25
C THR A 99 5.17 -13.78 3.37
N ASP A 100 4.67 -14.42 2.32
CA ASP A 100 5.47 -15.13 1.32
C ASP A 100 5.53 -14.33 0.01
N ALA A 101 6.74 -13.92 -0.38
CA ALA A 101 6.98 -13.16 -1.60
C ALA A 101 6.64 -13.96 -2.88
N HIS A 102 6.77 -15.28 -2.89
CA HIS A 102 6.38 -16.12 -4.03
C HIS A 102 4.86 -16.12 -4.21
N ILE A 103 4.11 -16.22 -3.10
CA ILE A 103 2.66 -16.08 -3.10
C ILE A 103 2.24 -14.68 -3.57
N ALA A 104 2.90 -13.63 -3.10
CA ALA A 104 2.61 -12.27 -3.56
C ALA A 104 2.85 -12.12 -5.07
N ASN A 105 3.95 -12.67 -5.58
CA ASN A 105 4.32 -12.57 -6.99
C ASN A 105 3.29 -13.24 -7.93
N ALA A 106 2.58 -14.27 -7.48
CA ALA A 106 1.50 -14.91 -8.23
C ALA A 106 0.42 -13.91 -8.69
N PHE A 107 0.10 -12.91 -7.86
CA PHE A 107 -0.85 -11.85 -8.20
C PHE A 107 -0.31 -10.84 -9.21
N ALA A 108 1.01 -10.74 -9.36
CA ALA A 108 1.67 -9.80 -10.26
C ALA A 108 1.85 -10.35 -11.67
N VAL A 109 2.19 -11.63 -11.78
CA VAL A 109 2.69 -12.22 -13.03
C VAL A 109 1.59 -12.49 -14.07
N LYS A 110 0.31 -12.30 -13.71
CA LYS A 110 -0.83 -12.77 -14.51
C LYS A 110 -0.56 -14.20 -14.97
N ASP A 111 -0.09 -15.04 -14.04
CA ASP A 111 0.28 -16.41 -14.34
C ASP A 111 -0.96 -17.15 -14.88
N PRO A 112 -0.94 -17.68 -16.12
CA PRO A 112 -2.06 -18.41 -16.69
C PRO A 112 -2.47 -19.64 -15.88
N ALA A 113 -1.56 -20.22 -15.07
CA ALA A 113 -1.86 -21.32 -14.16
C ALA A 113 -2.71 -20.88 -12.95
N ILE A 114 -2.79 -19.58 -12.68
CA ILE A 114 -3.48 -18.98 -11.54
C ILE A 114 -4.70 -18.16 -12.02
N PHE A 115 -4.59 -17.52 -13.19
CA PHE A 115 -5.64 -16.71 -13.81
C PHE A 115 -5.83 -17.10 -15.29
N PRO A 116 -6.80 -17.97 -15.62
CA PRO A 116 -7.01 -18.49 -16.99
C PRO A 116 -7.30 -17.41 -18.06
N HIS A 117 -7.67 -16.20 -17.64
CA HIS A 117 -7.96 -15.07 -18.54
C HIS A 117 -6.76 -14.12 -18.77
N ALA A 118 -5.59 -14.44 -18.21
CA ALA A 118 -4.40 -13.62 -18.34
C ALA A 118 -3.84 -13.60 -19.77
N LYS A 119 -3.85 -12.43 -20.42
CA LYS A 119 -3.15 -12.22 -21.70
C LYS A 119 -1.66 -11.95 -21.44
N ARG A 120 -0.86 -12.98 -21.67
CA ARG A 120 0.62 -13.09 -21.68
C ARG A 120 1.31 -13.19 -20.31
N PRO A 121 2.26 -14.13 -20.15
CA PRO A 121 3.07 -14.24 -18.94
C PRO A 121 3.96 -13.01 -18.82
N VAL A 122 3.91 -12.37 -17.66
CA VAL A 122 4.74 -11.22 -17.35
C VAL A 122 6.03 -11.74 -16.73
N SER A 123 7.17 -11.69 -17.42
CA SER A 123 8.43 -12.19 -16.86
C SER A 123 8.97 -11.27 -15.74
N GLY A 124 9.61 -11.88 -14.74
CA GLY A 124 10.26 -11.21 -13.61
C GLY A 124 9.46 -11.24 -12.30
N GLN A 125 10.17 -11.15 -11.17
CA GLN A 125 9.54 -10.94 -9.86
C GLN A 125 9.08 -9.48 -9.75
N ARG A 126 7.84 -9.26 -9.32
CA ARG A 126 7.25 -7.92 -9.14
C ARG A 126 6.56 -7.81 -7.80
N VAL A 127 7.39 -7.85 -6.78
CA VAL A 127 6.97 -7.85 -5.39
C VAL A 127 7.45 -6.55 -4.75
N VAL A 128 6.53 -5.86 -4.08
CA VAL A 128 6.81 -4.67 -3.27
C VAL A 128 6.71 -5.09 -1.80
N PRO A 129 7.79 -4.95 -1.01
CA PRO A 129 7.72 -5.14 0.43
C PRO A 129 6.94 -3.98 1.07
N MET A 130 6.17 -4.30 2.11
CA MET A 130 5.32 -3.37 2.83
C MET A 130 5.45 -3.64 4.33
N LEU A 131 5.56 -2.55 5.09
CA LEU A 131 5.25 -2.58 6.51
C LEU A 131 3.74 -2.37 6.67
N HIS A 132 3.16 -3.02 7.67
CA HIS A 132 1.74 -2.88 7.95
C HIS A 132 1.53 -2.46 9.40
N ARG A 133 0.38 -1.86 9.66
CA ARG A 133 -0.17 -1.64 10.99
C ARG A 133 -1.63 -2.03 10.98
N SER A 134 -2.14 -2.51 12.09
CA SER A 134 -3.55 -2.85 12.22
C SER A 134 -3.97 -2.52 13.64
N GLU A 135 -5.00 -1.69 13.77
CA GLU A 135 -5.63 -1.42 15.07
C GLU A 135 -6.65 -2.51 15.39
N ASN A 136 -7.24 -3.13 14.36
CA ASN A 136 -8.22 -4.20 14.51
C ASN A 136 -8.02 -5.27 13.42
N LEU A 137 -7.18 -6.26 13.74
CA LEU A 137 -6.88 -7.39 12.86
C LEU A 137 -8.04 -8.39 12.91
N GLY A 138 -8.77 -8.52 11.81
CA GLY A 138 -9.74 -9.59 11.62
C GLY A 138 -9.01 -10.86 11.24
N ASP A 139 -9.30 -11.97 11.93
CA ASP A 139 -8.66 -13.25 11.68
C ASP A 139 -9.70 -14.29 11.23
N LEU A 140 -9.67 -14.62 9.95
CA LEU A 140 -10.74 -15.36 9.27
C LEU A 140 -10.19 -16.68 8.73
N THR A 141 -10.75 -17.80 9.17
CA THR A 141 -10.48 -19.11 8.57
C THR A 141 -11.52 -19.43 7.54
N LEU A 142 -11.09 -19.57 6.28
CA LEU A 142 -12.01 -19.77 5.17
C LEU A 142 -12.44 -21.23 5.07
N PRO A 143 -13.75 -21.50 4.88
CA PRO A 143 -14.23 -22.80 4.44
C PRO A 143 -13.56 -23.21 3.13
N THR A 144 -13.36 -24.51 2.93
CA THR A 144 -12.68 -25.03 1.73
C THR A 144 -13.50 -24.84 0.45
N ASP A 145 -14.79 -24.57 0.55
CA ASP A 145 -15.74 -24.42 -0.55
C ASP A 145 -16.30 -22.99 -0.70
N ILE A 146 -15.76 -22.01 0.04
CA ILE A 146 -16.21 -20.63 -0.07
C ILE A 146 -15.98 -20.08 -1.48
N ASP A 147 -17.02 -19.52 -2.08
CA ASP A 147 -16.94 -18.82 -3.36
C ASP A 147 -16.51 -17.35 -3.19
N ASP A 148 -16.08 -16.73 -4.28
CA ASP A 148 -15.51 -15.36 -4.29
C ASP A 148 -16.53 -14.30 -3.82
N LEU A 149 -17.83 -14.49 -4.12
CA LEU A 149 -18.87 -13.53 -3.73
C LEU A 149 -19.18 -13.62 -2.24
N ARG A 150 -19.33 -14.84 -1.70
CA ARG A 150 -19.53 -15.07 -0.26
C ARG A 150 -18.33 -14.59 0.55
N LEU A 151 -17.11 -14.86 0.07
CA LEU A 151 -15.90 -14.35 0.70
C LEU A 151 -15.87 -12.81 0.68
N ALA A 152 -16.25 -12.18 -0.43
CA ALA A 152 -16.32 -10.74 -0.52
C ALA A 152 -17.32 -10.16 0.49
N ALA A 153 -18.51 -10.76 0.61
CA ALA A 153 -19.51 -10.35 1.60
C ALA A 153 -18.98 -10.48 3.04
N SER A 154 -18.40 -11.62 3.42
CA SER A 154 -17.83 -11.80 4.77
C SER A 154 -16.70 -10.80 5.09
N LEU A 155 -15.90 -10.44 4.09
CA LEU A 155 -14.88 -9.40 4.25
C LEU A 155 -15.49 -8.00 4.39
N MET A 156 -16.53 -7.67 3.62
CA MET A 156 -17.25 -6.41 3.76
C MET A 156 -17.84 -6.30 5.17
N ASP A 157 -18.53 -7.33 5.65
CA ASP A 157 -19.11 -7.37 7.00
C ASP A 157 -18.03 -7.17 8.07
N SER A 158 -16.87 -7.83 7.91
CA SER A 158 -15.73 -7.66 8.82
C SER A 158 -15.23 -6.21 8.83
N PHE A 159 -15.09 -5.58 7.66
CA PHE A 159 -14.64 -4.19 7.54
C PHE A 159 -15.67 -3.20 8.09
N GLU A 160 -16.96 -3.42 7.85
CA GLU A 160 -18.05 -2.64 8.45
C GLU A 160 -18.11 -2.80 9.98
N GLY A 161 -17.74 -3.99 10.48
CA GLY A 161 -17.50 -4.26 11.89
C GLY A 161 -16.23 -3.61 12.47
N GLY A 162 -15.48 -2.85 11.67
CA GLY A 162 -14.32 -2.07 12.09
C GLY A 162 -12.98 -2.76 11.93
N THR A 163 -12.91 -3.93 11.27
CA THR A 163 -11.62 -4.53 10.89
C THR A 163 -10.89 -3.64 9.88
N ASP A 164 -9.60 -3.34 10.11
CA ASP A 164 -8.80 -2.52 9.18
C ASP A 164 -7.80 -3.36 8.36
N LEU A 165 -7.54 -4.59 8.78
CA LEU A 165 -6.75 -5.60 8.10
C LEU A 165 -7.36 -6.97 8.37
N ALA A 166 -7.69 -7.73 7.34
CA ALA A 166 -8.15 -9.10 7.46
C ALA A 166 -7.03 -10.08 7.12
N ARG A 167 -6.73 -11.03 8.01
CA ARG A 167 -5.90 -12.20 7.75
C ARG A 167 -6.81 -13.36 7.37
N LEU A 168 -6.61 -13.87 6.16
CA LEU A 168 -7.41 -14.93 5.57
C LEU A 168 -6.60 -16.22 5.56
N HIS A 169 -6.97 -17.18 6.38
CA HIS A 169 -6.43 -18.53 6.38
C HIS A 169 -7.17 -19.42 5.37
N ASN A 170 -6.47 -20.41 4.80
CA ASN A 170 -7.01 -21.32 3.77
C ASN A 170 -7.49 -20.63 2.48
N TYR A 171 -6.98 -19.43 2.18
CA TYR A 171 -7.29 -18.76 0.92
C TYR A 171 -6.69 -19.54 -0.26
N LYS A 172 -7.54 -20.00 -1.18
CA LYS A 172 -7.13 -20.80 -2.33
C LYS A 172 -6.46 -19.91 -3.39
N MET A 173 -5.20 -20.19 -3.68
CA MET A 173 -4.43 -19.58 -4.76
C MET A 173 -3.91 -20.68 -5.66
N ALA A 174 -4.29 -20.68 -6.94
CA ALA A 174 -3.88 -21.71 -7.89
C ALA A 174 -4.18 -23.15 -7.42
N GLY A 175 -5.27 -23.34 -6.67
CA GLY A 175 -5.65 -24.63 -6.09
C GLY A 175 -4.93 -25.02 -4.79
N LYS A 176 -4.00 -24.20 -4.27
CA LYS A 176 -3.33 -24.45 -2.98
C LYS A 176 -3.83 -23.48 -1.90
N PRO A 177 -4.13 -23.95 -0.68
CA PRO A 177 -4.48 -23.06 0.43
C PRO A 177 -3.23 -22.29 0.89
N GLY A 178 -3.43 -21.04 1.30
CA GLY A 178 -2.39 -20.22 1.92
C GLY A 178 -2.99 -19.11 2.78
N THR A 179 -2.13 -18.31 3.39
CA THR A 179 -2.53 -17.14 4.18
C THR A 179 -2.34 -15.87 3.36
N VAL A 180 -3.37 -15.04 3.29
CA VAL A 180 -3.34 -13.73 2.61
C VAL A 180 -3.87 -12.67 3.55
N TYR A 181 -3.22 -11.51 3.56
CA TYR A 181 -3.68 -10.32 4.24
C TYR A 181 -4.41 -9.41 3.25
N ARG A 182 -5.54 -8.86 3.66
CA ARG A 182 -6.32 -7.92 2.86
C ARG A 182 -6.67 -6.67 3.66
N ARG A 183 -6.23 -5.52 3.18
CA ARG A 183 -6.50 -4.22 3.79
C ARG A 183 -7.66 -3.54 3.09
N GLU A 184 -8.61 -3.02 3.86
CA GLU A 184 -9.76 -2.28 3.33
C GLU A 184 -9.31 -1.06 2.50
N ALA A 185 -9.97 -0.83 1.36
CA ALA A 185 -9.73 0.33 0.52
C ALA A 185 -9.85 1.68 1.25
N LYS A 186 -10.79 1.82 2.20
CA LYS A 186 -10.97 3.06 2.98
C LYS A 186 -9.80 3.29 3.94
N ALA A 187 -9.32 2.24 4.61
CA ALA A 187 -8.18 2.30 5.52
C ALA A 187 -6.85 2.66 4.83
N ILE A 188 -6.70 2.34 3.54
CA ILE A 188 -5.49 2.70 2.75
C ILE A 188 -5.34 4.23 2.68
N ASN A 189 -6.43 4.97 2.45
CA ASN A 189 -6.38 6.43 2.37
C ASN A 189 -6.00 7.09 3.71
N PHE A 190 -6.33 6.46 4.85
CA PHE A 190 -6.02 6.98 6.18
C PHE A 190 -4.53 6.83 6.54
N ILE A 191 -3.90 5.71 6.15
CA ILE A 191 -2.46 5.47 6.35
C ILE A 191 -1.63 6.43 5.48
N PHE A 192 -2.05 6.67 4.24
CA PHE A 192 -1.45 7.71 3.40
C PHE A 192 -1.63 9.10 4.04
N ARG A 193 -2.72 9.41 4.75
CA ARG A 193 -2.86 10.73 5.42
C ARG A 193 -1.86 10.95 6.57
N ILE A 194 -1.59 9.93 7.39
CA ILE A 194 -0.70 10.03 8.57
C ILE A 194 0.78 10.01 8.18
N PHE A 195 1.17 9.18 7.20
CA PHE A 195 2.55 9.16 6.69
C PHE A 195 2.91 10.46 5.95
N TYR A 196 1.91 11.18 5.41
CA TYR A 196 2.12 12.38 4.61
C TYR A 196 2.11 13.67 5.45
N PHE A 197 1.54 13.65 6.66
CA PHE A 197 1.63 14.79 7.59
C PHE A 197 3.01 14.89 8.26
N SER A 198 3.77 13.80 8.29
CA SER A 198 5.09 13.69 8.94
C SER A 198 6.28 13.86 7.97
N LEU A 199 6.04 13.95 6.66
CA LEU A 199 7.08 14.12 5.64
C LEU A 199 6.80 15.38 4.79
N SER A 200 7.67 16.39 4.89
CA SER A 200 7.59 17.60 4.06
C SER A 200 7.74 17.27 2.57
N PHE A 201 6.72 17.58 1.76
CA PHE A 201 6.77 17.42 0.31
C PHE A 201 6.66 18.74 -0.46
N SER A 202 7.25 18.75 -1.66
CA SER A 202 7.18 19.88 -2.59
C SER A 202 5.76 20.15 -3.12
N LYS A 203 5.47 21.41 -3.48
CA LYS A 203 4.16 21.90 -3.96
C LYS A 203 3.46 21.02 -5.01
N ARG A 204 4.20 20.27 -5.83
CA ARG A 204 3.63 19.38 -6.86
C ARG A 204 2.95 18.13 -6.29
N HIS A 205 3.43 17.58 -5.17
CA HIS A 205 2.78 16.46 -4.50
C HIS A 205 1.50 16.92 -3.78
N LEU A 206 1.54 18.11 -3.17
CA LEU A 206 0.38 18.71 -2.53
C LEU A 206 -0.76 18.98 -3.52
N GLN A 207 -0.44 19.49 -4.71
CA GLN A 207 -1.43 19.73 -5.77
C GLN A 207 -2.04 18.44 -6.33
N ARG A 208 -1.27 17.35 -6.44
CA ARG A 208 -1.78 16.04 -6.87
C ARG A 208 -2.68 15.41 -5.80
N LEU A 209 -2.32 15.53 -4.53
CA LEU A 209 -3.13 15.06 -3.41
C LEU A 209 -4.47 15.82 -3.34
N LEU A 210 -4.44 17.14 -3.52
CA LEU A 210 -5.65 17.99 -3.59
C LEU A 210 -6.52 17.66 -4.81
N ALA A 211 -5.93 17.27 -5.93
CA ALA A 211 -6.70 16.82 -7.09
C ALA A 211 -7.37 15.45 -6.82
N MET A 212 -6.68 14.53 -6.14
CA MET A 212 -7.24 13.22 -5.77
C MET A 212 -8.40 13.33 -4.77
N THR A 213 -8.28 14.17 -3.73
CA THR A 213 -9.39 14.37 -2.77
C THR A 213 -10.61 14.98 -3.44
N ARG A 214 -10.42 15.87 -4.42
CA ARG A 214 -11.51 16.50 -5.18
C ARG A 214 -12.26 15.53 -6.08
N THR A 215 -11.53 14.64 -6.77
CA THR A 215 -12.14 13.58 -7.61
C THR A 215 -12.84 12.52 -6.75
N MET A 216 -12.30 12.20 -5.57
CA MET A 216 -12.94 11.25 -4.66
C MET A 216 -14.22 11.80 -4.02
N PHE A 217 -14.24 13.08 -3.60
CA PHE A 217 -15.47 13.71 -3.10
C PHE A 217 -16.58 13.72 -4.15
N GLN A 218 -16.25 13.98 -5.41
CA GLN A 218 -17.20 13.94 -6.53
C GLN A 218 -17.75 12.52 -6.74
N ASN A 219 -16.91 11.48 -6.65
CA ASN A 219 -17.35 10.10 -6.83
C ASN A 219 -18.19 9.57 -5.66
N ILE A 220 -17.91 10.00 -4.42
CA ILE A 220 -18.73 9.66 -3.24
C ILE A 220 -20.11 10.33 -3.33
N LEU A 221 -20.16 11.62 -3.70
CA LEU A 221 -21.40 12.36 -3.95
C LEU A 221 -22.24 11.77 -5.11
N LEU A 222 -21.60 11.14 -6.09
CA LEU A 222 -22.27 10.46 -7.19
C LEU A 222 -22.85 9.10 -6.77
N MET A 223 -22.21 8.39 -5.84
CA MET A 223 -22.73 7.13 -5.31
C MET A 223 -23.95 7.34 -4.39
N GLU A 224 -23.94 8.36 -3.54
CA GLU A 224 -25.07 8.70 -2.64
C GLU A 224 -26.32 9.23 -3.37
N ARG A 225 -26.20 9.66 -4.64
CA ARG A 225 -27.34 10.09 -5.47
C ARG A 225 -27.91 8.98 -6.34
N SER A 226 -27.30 7.79 -6.33
CA SER A 226 -27.69 6.63 -7.14
C SER A 226 -28.33 5.49 -6.34
N SER A 227 -28.55 5.71 -5.04
CA SER A 227 -29.24 4.85 -4.08
C SER A 227 -30.49 5.56 -3.57
#